data_AF-A0A256GG11-F1
#
_entry.id   AF-A0A256GG11-F1
#
_cell.length_a   1.000
_cell.length_b   1.000
_cell.length_c   1.000
_cell.angle_alpha   90.00
_cell.angle_beta   90.00
_cell.angle_gamma   90.00
#
_symmetry.space_group_name_H-M   'P 1'
#
loop_
_entity.id
_entity.type
_entity.pdbx_description
1 polymer ?
#
loop_
_entity_poly.entity_id
_entity_poly.type
_entity_poly.pdbx_seq_one_letter_code
_entity_poly.pdbx_strand_id
1 'polypeptide(L)'
;MHIHERLARWLLMSHDRVDGDEIILTHDFIALMLGVRRPSITTGLHLLEGKKLVRSERGRITIRDRRGLEDFAGEAYGKPEEEYSQLFGPQN
;
A
#
# COMPACT_ATOMS: atom_id res chain seq x y z
N MET A 1 3.19 -6.66 -12.51
CA MET A 1 2.85 -6.30 -11.12
C MET A 1 1.56 -6.98 -10.71
N HIS A 2 1.64 -7.91 -9.75
CA HIS A 2 0.50 -8.64 -9.21
C HIS A 2 -0.38 -7.73 -8.35
N ILE A 3 -1.68 -8.00 -8.25
CA ILE A 3 -2.62 -7.16 -7.51
C ILE A 3 -2.24 -6.97 -6.04
N HIS A 4 -1.62 -7.97 -5.41
CA HIS A 4 -1.19 -7.88 -4.02
C HIS A 4 -0.03 -6.90 -3.82
N GLU A 5 0.92 -6.84 -4.76
CA GLU A 5 2.02 -5.87 -4.76
C GLU A 5 1.49 -4.44 -4.98
N ARG A 6 0.52 -4.28 -5.90
CA ARG A 6 -0.19 -3.01 -6.13
C ARG A 6 -0.88 -2.52 -4.86
N LEU A 7 -1.53 -3.43 -4.16
CA LEU A 7 -2.20 -3.14 -2.90
C LEU A 7 -1.19 -2.71 -1.82
N ALA A 8 -0.12 -3.47 -1.62
CA ALA A 8 0.92 -3.13 -0.65
C ALA A 8 1.53 -1.76 -0.91
N ARG A 9 1.88 -1.47 -2.17
CA ARG A 9 2.37 -0.15 -2.59
C ARG A 9 1.37 0.96 -2.30
N TRP A 10 0.11 0.73 -2.61
CA TRP A 10 -0.93 1.72 -2.38
C TRP A 10 -1.13 2.02 -0.89
N LEU A 11 -1.08 0.98 -0.04
CA LEU A 11 -1.12 1.16 1.42
C LEU A 11 0.07 1.95 1.93
N LEU A 12 1.28 1.71 1.43
CA LEU A 12 2.48 2.47 1.80
C LEU A 12 2.35 3.95 1.40
N MET A 13 1.95 4.23 0.15
CA MET A 13 1.69 5.59 -0.31
C MET A 13 0.58 6.29 0.49
N SER A 14 -0.45 5.56 0.92
CA SER A 14 -1.49 6.11 1.80
C SER A 14 -0.98 6.36 3.21
N HIS A 15 -0.12 5.48 3.72
CA HIS A 15 0.55 5.62 5.02
C HIS A 15 1.44 6.87 5.06
N ASP A 16 2.15 7.18 3.95
CA ASP A 16 2.99 8.38 3.82
C ASP A 16 2.21 9.71 3.92
N ARG A 17 0.88 9.66 3.84
CA ARG A 17 -0.02 10.83 3.84
C ARG A 17 -0.82 10.99 5.12
N VAL A 18 -0.66 10.10 6.09
CA VAL A 18 -1.37 10.14 7.37
C VAL A 18 -0.36 10.21 8.52
N ASP A 19 -0.75 10.87 9.61
CA ASP A 19 0.00 10.80 10.85
C ASP A 19 -0.36 9.49 11.58
N GLY A 20 0.66 8.70 11.93
CA GLY A 20 0.51 7.42 12.63
C GLY A 20 0.35 6.21 11.71
N ASP A 21 -0.10 5.07 12.27
CA ASP A 21 -0.09 3.77 11.59
C ASP A 21 -1.45 3.33 11.04
N GLU A 22 -2.47 4.18 11.16
CA GLU A 22 -3.86 3.84 10.81
C GLU A 22 -4.34 4.60 9.57
N ILE A 23 -4.87 3.86 8.59
CA ILE A 23 -5.48 4.39 7.39
C ILE A 23 -6.98 4.11 7.46
N ILE A 24 -7.79 5.18 7.50
CA ILE A 24 -9.25 5.09 7.62
C ILE A 24 -9.88 5.01 6.23
N LEU A 25 -10.24 3.80 5.81
CA LEU A 25 -10.83 3.54 4.49
C LEU A 25 -11.50 2.16 4.41
N THR A 26 -12.36 1.99 3.41
CA THR A 26 -13.08 0.73 3.15
C THR A 26 -12.42 -0.08 2.05
N HIS A 27 -12.64 -1.39 2.03
CA HIS A 27 -12.17 -2.26 0.94
C HIS A 27 -12.72 -1.82 -0.43
N ASP A 28 -13.96 -1.34 -0.46
CA ASP A 28 -14.61 -0.83 -1.66
C ASP A 28 -13.91 0.43 -2.20
N PHE A 29 -13.48 1.31 -1.30
CA PHE A 29 -12.70 2.48 -1.69
C PHE A 29 -11.34 2.08 -2.27
N ILE A 30 -10.63 1.14 -1.66
CA ILE A 30 -9.37 0.62 -2.23
C ILE A 30 -9.61 -0.03 -3.59
N ALA A 31 -10.70 -0.80 -3.72
CA ALA A 31 -11.06 -1.47 -4.97
C ALA A 31 -11.28 -0.46 -6.10
N LEU A 32 -11.99 0.63 -5.81
CA LEU A 32 -12.17 1.77 -6.71
C LEU A 32 -10.81 2.39 -7.08
N MET A 33 -9.97 2.71 -6.10
CA MET A 33 -8.67 3.36 -6.32
C MET A 33 -7.69 2.50 -7.14
N LEU A 34 -7.77 1.18 -7.01
CA LEU A 34 -6.92 0.25 -7.76
C LEU A 34 -7.54 -0.26 -9.07
N GLY A 35 -8.79 0.13 -9.38
CA GLY A 35 -9.51 -0.31 -10.57
C GLY A 35 -9.76 -1.82 -10.60
N VAL A 36 -10.02 -2.42 -9.44
CA VAL A 36 -10.24 -3.87 -9.30
C VAL A 36 -11.54 -4.19 -8.56
N ARG A 37 -11.91 -5.47 -8.53
CA ARG A 37 -13.07 -5.94 -7.76
C ARG A 37 -12.73 -6.06 -6.27
N ARG A 38 -13.69 -5.75 -5.40
CA ARG A 38 -13.58 -5.88 -3.94
C ARG A 38 -13.00 -7.24 -3.47
N PRO A 39 -13.37 -8.41 -4.03
CA PRO A 39 -12.79 -9.69 -3.61
C PRO A 39 -11.26 -9.75 -3.78
N SER A 40 -10.71 -9.09 -4.81
CA SER A 40 -9.25 -9.01 -5.00
C SER A 40 -8.56 -8.25 -3.87
N ILE A 41 -9.23 -7.22 -3.33
CA ILE A 41 -8.76 -6.47 -2.17
C ILE A 41 -8.84 -7.33 -0.91
N THR A 42 -9.98 -7.99 -0.67
CA THR A 42 -10.15 -8.86 0.49
C THR A 42 -9.10 -9.97 0.53
N THR A 43 -8.86 -10.66 -0.59
CA THR A 43 -7.82 -11.70 -0.67
C THR A 43 -6.42 -11.10 -0.44
N GLY A 44 -6.13 -9.92 -0.99
CA GLY A 44 -4.86 -9.24 -0.76
C GLY A 44 -4.64 -8.83 0.69
N LEU A 45 -5.65 -8.28 1.36
CA LEU A 45 -5.56 -7.91 2.77
C LEU A 45 -5.41 -9.13 3.67
N HIS A 46 -6.13 -10.23 3.40
CA HIS A 46 -5.92 -11.48 4.13
C HIS A 46 -4.50 -12.04 3.96
N LEU A 47 -3.91 -11.92 2.76
CA LEU A 47 -2.52 -12.34 2.53
C LEU A 47 -1.53 -11.49 3.35
N LEU A 48 -1.68 -10.16 3.32
CA LEU A 48 -0.83 -9.24 4.06
C LEU A 48 -0.98 -9.40 5.58
N GLU A 49 -2.20 -9.64 6.06
CA GLU A 49 -2.51 -9.88 7.46
C GLU A 49 -1.99 -11.25 7.93
N GLY A 50 -2.08 -12.29 7.10
CA GLY A 50 -1.46 -13.59 7.35
C GLY A 50 0.07 -13.51 7.46
N LYS A 51 0.69 -12.53 6.78
CA LYS A 51 2.12 -12.19 6.90
C LYS A 51 2.45 -11.24 8.05
N LYS A 52 1.44 -10.82 8.83
CA LYS A 52 1.55 -9.86 9.94
C LYS A 52 2.02 -8.46 9.52
N LEU A 53 1.90 -8.12 8.24
CA LEU A 53 2.33 -6.81 7.69
C LEU A 53 1.31 -5.71 7.99
N VAL A 54 0.03 -6.07 7.99
CA VAL A 54 -1.09 -5.17 8.27
C VAL A 54 -2.12 -5.87 9.15
N ARG A 55 -3.04 -5.11 9.71
CA ARG A 55 -4.29 -5.60 10.30
C ARG A 55 -5.45 -4.91 9.61
N SER A 56 -6.39 -5.67 9.05
CA SER A 56 -7.59 -5.09 8.45
C SER A 56 -8.78 -5.21 9.39
N GLU A 57 -9.41 -4.08 9.67
CA GLU A 57 -10.69 -3.99 10.38
C GLU A 57 -11.72 -3.29 9.49
N ARG A 58 -12.98 -3.29 9.89
CA ARG A 58 -14.03 -2.61 9.13
C ARG A 58 -13.75 -1.11 9.06
N GLY A 59 -13.46 -0.60 7.86
CA GLY A 59 -13.22 0.82 7.64
C GLY A 59 -11.84 1.31 8.10
N ARG A 60 -10.93 0.39 8.44
CA ARG A 60 -9.61 0.73 8.97
C ARG A 60 -8.56 -0.30 8.57
N ILE A 61 -7.38 0.16 8.20
CA ILE A 61 -6.19 -0.68 8.04
C ILE A 61 -5.08 -0.12 8.92
N THR A 62 -4.47 -0.96 9.74
CA THR A 62 -3.29 -0.61 10.53
C THR A 62 -2.05 -1.22 9.90
N ILE A 63 -1.03 -0.43 9.61
CA ILE A 63 0.29 -0.92 9.20
C ILE A 63 1.00 -1.46 10.44
N ARG A 64 1.44 -2.72 10.42
CA ARG A 64 2.08 -3.40 11.57
C ARG A 64 3.58 -3.57 11.39
N ASP A 65 3.99 -3.85 10.18
CA ASP A 65 5.39 -3.94 9.79
C ASP A 65 5.54 -3.22 8.46
N ARG A 66 5.90 -1.94 8.54
CA ARG A 66 6.09 -1.11 7.35
C ARG A 66 7.21 -1.68 6.48
N ARG A 67 8.35 -2.03 7.06
CA ARG A 67 9.50 -2.53 6.31
C ARG A 67 9.17 -3.85 5.60
N GLY A 68 8.52 -4.78 6.29
CA GLY A 68 8.05 -6.01 5.68
C GLY A 68 7.01 -5.79 4.57
N LEU A 69 6.20 -4.72 4.67
CA LEU A 69 5.26 -4.32 3.62
C LEU A 69 5.98 -3.70 2.40
N GLU A 70 7.05 -2.93 2.61
CA GLU A 70 7.95 -2.43 1.57
C GLU A 70 8.60 -3.60 0.82
N ASP A 71 9.17 -4.56 1.56
CA ASP A 71 9.76 -5.78 1.00
C ASP A 71 8.72 -6.60 0.19
N PHE A 72 7.48 -6.69 0.70
CA PHE A 72 6.38 -7.39 0.02
C PHE A 72 5.91 -6.67 -1.25
N ALA A 73 5.93 -5.33 -1.27
CA ALA A 73 5.63 -4.55 -2.47
C ALA A 73 6.70 -4.75 -3.59
N GLY A 74 7.80 -5.42 -3.26
CA GLY A 74 8.91 -5.78 -4.14
C GLY A 74 9.88 -4.63 -4.37
N GLU A 75 10.98 -4.90 -5.10
CA GLU A 75 12.03 -3.91 -5.47
C GLU A 75 11.52 -2.62 -6.15
N ALA A 76 10.23 -2.57 -6.53
CA ALA A 76 9.58 -1.42 -7.12
C ALA A 76 8.86 -0.49 -6.11
N TYR A 77 8.98 -0.74 -4.80
CA TYR A 77 8.82 0.30 -3.78
C TYR A 77 10.21 0.57 -3.17
N GLY A 78 10.77 1.74 -3.52
CA GLY A 78 12.19 2.10 -3.29
C GLY A 78 12.91 2.61 -4.54
N LYS A 79 12.56 2.10 -5.74
CA LYS A 79 13.05 2.60 -7.04
C LYS A 79 11.99 3.35 -7.86
N PRO A 80 11.25 4.28 -7.23
CA PRO A 80 10.92 5.49 -7.98
C PRO A 80 11.24 6.80 -7.26
N GLU A 81 11.75 6.84 -6.02
CA GLU A 81 12.15 8.12 -5.39
C GLU A 81 13.52 8.61 -5.91
N GLU A 82 14.47 7.69 -6.16
CA GLU A 82 15.73 8.02 -6.87
C GLU A 82 15.50 8.36 -8.35
N GLU A 83 14.50 7.76 -9.00
CA GLU A 83 14.14 8.10 -10.39
C GLU A 83 13.22 9.33 -10.49
N TYR A 84 12.40 9.66 -9.48
CA TYR A 84 11.63 10.93 -9.46
C TYR A 84 12.56 12.14 -9.34
N SER A 85 13.65 12.04 -8.56
CA SER A 85 14.67 13.09 -8.47
C SER A 85 15.48 13.26 -9.76
N GLN A 86 15.61 12.20 -10.57
CA GLN A 86 16.27 12.25 -11.88
C GLN A 86 15.33 12.75 -13.00
N LEU A 87 14.02 12.49 -12.93
CA LEU A 87 13.05 12.90 -13.96
C LEU A 87 12.49 14.31 -13.75
N PHE A 88 12.44 14.79 -12.51
CA PHE A 88 12.04 16.15 -12.15
C PHE A 88 13.18 16.82 -11.38
N GLY A 89 14.11 17.43 -12.13
CA GLY A 89 15.14 18.29 -11.55
C GLY A 89 14.54 19.40 -10.66
N PRO A 90 15.35 20.06 -9.82
CA PRO A 90 14.87 21.05 -8.87
C PRO A 90 14.10 22.15 -9.62
N GLN A 91 12.81 22.30 -9.31
CA GLN A 91 12.09 23.50 -9.70
C GLN A 91 12.60 24.64 -8.80
N ASN A 92 13.50 25.45 -9.38
CA ASN A 92 13.67 26.84 -8.99
C ASN A 92 12.43 27.64 -9.39
#